data_AF-A0A933VQ08-F1
#
_entry.id   AF-A0A933VQ08-F1
#
_cell.length_a   1.000
_cell.length_b   1.000
_cell.length_c   1.000
_cell.angle_alpha   90.00
_cell.angle_beta   90.00
_cell.angle_gamma   90.00
#
_symmetry.space_group_name_H-M   'P 1'
#
loop_
_entity.id
_entity.type
_entity.pdbx_description
1 polymer ?
#
loop_
_entity_poly.entity_id
_entity_poly.type
_entity_poly.pdbx_seq_one_letter_code
_entity_poly.pdbx_strand_id
1 'polypeptide(L)'
;MRAVLSVLVAVTSFLTVSSPASAGSAHTATTDLAYIQRELYSVSITQFTTDADATGDRWFDWTTDWCSAPLVGSTGRSFDFRAPCRRHDFGYRNLQLLERRYGG
;
A
#
# COMPACT_ATOMS: atom_id res chain seq x y z
N MET A 1 -52.98 9.30 47.93
CA MET A 1 -52.99 10.20 46.74
C MET A 1 -52.02 11.33 47.05
N ARG A 2 -50.91 11.59 46.37
CA ARG A 2 -50.39 11.21 45.05
C ARG A 2 -48.86 11.04 45.20
N ALA A 3 -48.32 9.94 44.70
CA ALA A 3 -46.88 9.77 44.55
C ALA A 3 -46.39 10.73 43.44
N VAL A 4 -45.51 11.66 43.76
CA VAL A 4 -44.84 12.48 42.74
C VAL A 4 -43.61 11.69 42.31
N LEU A 5 -43.79 10.93 41.24
CA LEU A 5 -42.74 10.18 40.56
C LEU A 5 -41.87 11.19 39.79
N SER A 6 -40.76 11.61 40.37
CA SER A 6 -39.76 12.41 39.66
C SER A 6 -39.05 11.51 38.65
N VAL A 7 -39.49 11.56 37.40
CA VAL A 7 -38.85 10.86 36.28
C VAL A 7 -37.51 11.56 36.00
N LEU A 8 -36.41 10.97 36.45
CA LEU A 8 -35.09 11.30 35.92
C LEU A 8 -35.01 10.75 34.49
N VAL A 9 -35.16 11.64 33.50
CA VAL A 9 -34.80 11.34 32.12
C VAL A 9 -33.28 11.36 32.05
N ALA A 10 -32.65 10.19 32.22
CA ALA A 10 -31.24 10.02 31.90
C ALA A 10 -31.09 10.09 30.37
N VAL A 11 -30.77 11.27 29.85
CA VAL A 11 -30.36 11.45 28.46
C VAL A 11 -28.95 10.85 28.35
N THR A 12 -28.87 9.54 28.11
CA THR A 12 -27.63 8.89 27.68
C THR A 12 -27.38 9.32 26.25
N SER A 13 -26.68 10.44 26.08
CA SER A 13 -26.03 10.79 24.82
C SER A 13 -25.05 9.68 24.49
N PHE A 14 -25.46 8.73 23.66
CA PHE A 14 -24.53 7.83 22.99
C PHE A 14 -23.69 8.71 22.06
N LEU A 15 -22.53 9.16 22.54
CA LEU A 15 -21.45 9.55 21.65
C LEU A 15 -21.05 8.28 20.91
N THR A 16 -21.63 8.07 19.73
CA THR A 16 -21.05 7.17 18.75
C THR A 16 -19.70 7.77 18.38
N VAL A 17 -18.65 7.33 19.07
CA VAL A 17 -17.28 7.48 18.57
C VAL A 17 -17.27 6.78 17.23
N SER A 18 -17.34 7.57 16.16
CA SER A 18 -17.02 7.12 14.83
C SER A 18 -15.55 6.73 14.86
N SER A 19 -15.26 5.50 15.26
CA SER A 19 -13.96 4.90 14.98
C SER A 19 -13.78 5.06 13.46
N PRO A 20 -12.67 5.64 12.98
CA PRO A 20 -12.28 5.43 11.60
C PRO A 20 -11.95 3.95 11.50
N ALA A 21 -12.99 3.12 11.30
CA ALA A 21 -12.81 1.83 10.67
C ALA A 21 -12.00 2.15 9.41
N SER A 22 -10.84 1.52 9.29
CA SER A 22 -9.89 1.72 8.21
C SER A 22 -10.63 1.65 6.88
N ALA A 23 -11.07 2.81 6.37
CA ALA A 23 -11.51 2.95 5.01
C ALA A 23 -10.23 2.66 4.23
N GLY A 24 -10.13 1.44 3.67
CA GLY A 24 -9.03 1.10 2.78
C GLY A 24 -8.86 2.25 1.78
N SER A 25 -7.61 2.66 1.55
CA SER A 25 -7.31 3.73 0.61
C SER A 25 -8.12 3.52 -0.66
N ALA A 26 -8.97 4.49 -1.02
CA ALA A 26 -9.79 4.37 -2.21
C ALA A 26 -8.86 4.26 -3.43
N HIS A 27 -8.88 3.12 -4.10
CA HIS A 27 -8.03 2.87 -5.26
C HIS A 27 -8.63 3.55 -6.50
N THR A 28 -7.80 4.36 -7.14
CA THR A 28 -8.11 5.09 -8.37
C THR A 28 -6.84 5.12 -9.21
N ALA A 29 -6.96 5.40 -10.51
CA ALA A 29 -5.79 5.56 -11.38
C ALA A 29 -4.78 6.57 -10.81
N THR A 30 -5.25 7.70 -10.28
CA THR A 30 -4.41 8.76 -9.73
C THR A 30 -3.72 8.34 -8.43
N THR A 31 -4.45 7.77 -7.48
CA THR A 31 -3.88 7.37 -6.18
C THR A 31 -2.94 6.19 -6.32
N ASP A 32 -3.25 5.23 -7.20
CA ASP A 32 -2.40 4.08 -7.45
C ASP A 32 -1.12 4.48 -8.20
N LEU A 33 -1.22 5.38 -9.19
CA LEU A 33 -0.04 5.93 -9.85
C LEU A 33 0.86 6.70 -8.88
N ALA A 34 0.27 7.53 -8.01
CA ALA A 34 1.01 8.27 -7.00
C ALA A 34 1.72 7.32 -6.01
N TYR A 35 1.08 6.21 -5.63
CA TYR A 35 1.71 5.17 -4.81
C TYR A 35 2.91 4.55 -5.54
N ILE A 36 2.74 4.12 -6.80
CA ILE A 36 3.82 3.53 -7.60
C ILE A 36 4.99 4.51 -7.74
N GLN A 37 4.72 5.78 -8.03
CA GLN A 37 5.75 6.81 -8.16
C GLN A 37 6.50 7.05 -6.86
N ARG A 38 5.81 7.04 -5.71
CA ARG A 38 6.46 7.17 -4.40
C ARG A 38 7.46 6.04 -4.16
N GLU A 39 7.06 4.79 -4.39
CA GLU A 39 7.93 3.62 -4.23
C GLU A 39 9.14 3.65 -5.17
N LEU A 40 8.96 4.14 -6.40
CA LEU A 40 10.03 4.22 -7.39
C LEU A 40 11.03 5.36 -7.11
N TYR A 41 10.55 6.52 -6.68
CA TYR A 41 11.34 7.76 -6.75
C TYR A 41 11.55 8.47 -5.42
N SER A 42 10.76 8.17 -4.39
CA SER A 42 10.77 8.90 -3.12
C SER A 42 11.15 8.01 -1.93
N VAL A 43 11.02 6.69 -2.04
CA VAL A 43 11.42 5.73 -1.01
C VAL A 43 12.87 5.31 -1.21
N SER A 44 13.65 5.29 -0.12
CA SER A 44 15.02 4.78 -0.14
C SER A 44 15.05 3.30 -0.50
N ILE A 45 16.11 2.82 -1.16
CA ILE A 45 16.15 1.41 -1.59
C ILE A 45 16.04 0.43 -0.41
N THR A 46 16.60 0.78 0.74
CA THR A 46 16.52 0.00 1.99
C THR A 46 15.09 -0.10 2.51
N GLN A 47 14.37 1.02 2.51
CA GLN A 47 12.98 1.03 2.94
C GLN A 47 12.09 0.27 1.95
N PHE A 48 12.29 0.49 0.64
CA PHE A 48 11.58 -0.26 -0.40
C PHE A 48 11.75 -1.78 -0.23
N THR A 49 12.97 -2.27 0.01
CA THR A 49 13.19 -3.71 0.24
C THR A 49 12.53 -4.21 1.52
N THR A 50 12.51 -3.38 2.57
CA THR A 50 11.83 -3.72 3.84
C THR A 50 10.33 -3.85 3.65
N ASP A 51 9.71 -2.89 2.96
CA ASP A 51 8.29 -2.88 2.66
C ASP A 51 7.91 -4.06 1.75
N ALA A 52 8.71 -4.33 0.73
CA ALA A 52 8.51 -5.45 -0.17
C ALA A 52 8.67 -6.82 0.52
N ASP A 53 9.60 -6.96 1.48
CA ASP A 53 9.77 -8.17 2.30
C ASP A 53 8.58 -8.39 3.24
N ALA A 54 7.97 -7.31 3.72
CA ALA A 54 6.70 -7.33 4.42
C ALA A 54 5.49 -7.58 3.49
N THR A 55 5.72 -7.97 2.22
CA THR A 55 4.74 -8.12 1.13
C THR A 55 4.16 -6.80 0.62
N GLY A 56 4.33 -5.68 1.33
CA GLY A 56 3.74 -4.40 1.00
C GLY A 56 2.21 -4.45 0.93
N ASP A 57 1.62 -3.41 0.33
CA ASP A 57 0.19 -3.39 0.05
C ASP A 57 -0.14 -4.40 -1.08
N ARG A 58 -1.00 -5.38 -0.77
CA ARG A 58 -1.41 -6.46 -1.69
C ARG A 58 -2.23 -6.00 -2.89
N TRP A 59 -2.63 -4.73 -2.93
CA TRP A 59 -3.21 -4.12 -4.11
C TRP A 59 -2.20 -4.03 -5.28
N PHE A 60 -0.91 -4.03 -4.97
CA PHE A 60 0.20 -3.94 -5.92
C PHE A 60 0.90 -5.31 -6.10
N ASP A 61 1.53 -5.48 -7.25
CA ASP A 61 2.34 -6.64 -7.58
C ASP A 61 3.78 -6.46 -7.04
N TRP A 62 4.13 -7.24 -6.02
CA TRP A 62 5.47 -7.27 -5.42
C TRP A 62 6.32 -8.45 -5.88
N THR A 63 5.84 -9.22 -6.86
CA THR A 63 6.60 -10.36 -7.41
C THR A 63 7.80 -9.86 -8.20
N THR A 64 8.87 -10.66 -8.18
CA THR A 64 10.12 -10.35 -8.89
C THR A 64 10.71 -11.64 -9.45
N ASP A 65 11.20 -11.57 -10.69
CA ASP A 65 12.08 -12.56 -11.31
C ASP A 65 13.55 -12.10 -11.27
N TRP A 66 13.79 -11.07 -10.45
CA TRP A 66 15.06 -10.39 -10.27
C TRP A 66 15.59 -9.83 -11.59
N CYS A 67 16.90 -9.83 -11.78
CA CYS A 67 17.49 -9.26 -12.98
C CYS A 67 17.28 -10.21 -14.18
N SER A 68 16.12 -10.08 -14.84
CA SER A 68 15.68 -10.92 -15.95
C SER A 68 16.48 -10.76 -17.24
N ALA A 69 17.17 -9.63 -17.41
CA ALA A 69 17.86 -9.26 -18.66
C ALA A 69 19.41 -9.15 -18.61
N PRO A 70 20.11 -8.90 -17.48
CA PRO A 70 21.57 -8.90 -17.52
C PRO A 70 22.11 -10.31 -17.72
N LEU A 71 22.97 -10.50 -18.74
CA LEU A 71 23.76 -11.74 -18.91
C LEU A 71 24.59 -12.09 -17.66
N VAL A 72 24.86 -11.09 -16.81
CA VAL A 72 25.61 -11.23 -15.55
C VAL A 72 24.76 -11.65 -14.35
N GLY A 73 23.43 -11.75 -14.50
CA GLY A 73 22.51 -12.12 -13.42
C GLY A 73 22.35 -11.05 -12.33
N SER A 74 21.85 -11.46 -11.16
CA SER A 74 21.55 -10.54 -10.05
C SER A 74 22.74 -10.21 -9.15
N THR A 75 23.81 -10.99 -9.22
CA THR A 75 24.97 -10.88 -8.34
C THR A 75 26.26 -11.18 -9.09
N GLY A 76 27.34 -10.50 -8.72
CA GLY A 76 28.68 -10.81 -9.18
C GLY A 76 29.71 -10.61 -8.06
N ARG A 77 30.99 -10.77 -8.39
CA ARG A 77 32.09 -10.70 -7.40
C ARG A 77 32.16 -9.36 -6.65
N SER A 78 31.69 -8.27 -7.28
CA SER A 78 31.78 -6.91 -6.75
C SER A 78 30.43 -6.19 -6.66
N PHE A 79 29.31 -6.88 -6.88
CA PHE A 79 27.99 -6.24 -6.91
C PHE A 79 26.85 -7.18 -6.51
N ASP A 80 25.80 -6.60 -5.94
CA ASP A 80 24.47 -7.20 -5.78
C ASP A 80 23.42 -6.21 -6.32
N PHE A 81 22.72 -6.61 -7.37
CA PHE A 81 21.67 -5.81 -8.02
C PHE A 81 20.26 -6.30 -7.71
N ARG A 82 20.08 -7.23 -6.76
CA ARG A 82 18.74 -7.73 -6.39
C ARG A 82 17.80 -6.61 -5.99
N ALA A 83 18.24 -5.71 -5.11
CA ALA A 83 17.42 -4.60 -4.64
C ALA A 83 16.97 -3.66 -5.79
N PRO A 84 17.88 -3.13 -6.64
CA PRO A 84 17.45 -2.31 -7.77
C PRO A 84 16.61 -3.09 -8.80
N CYS A 85 16.91 -4.35 -9.09
CA CYS A 85 16.11 -5.17 -10.02
C CYS A 85 14.69 -5.42 -9.48
N ARG A 86 14.54 -5.68 -8.18
CA ARG A 86 13.22 -5.81 -7.55
C ARG A 86 12.40 -4.53 -7.67
N ARG A 87 13.02 -3.35 -7.49
CA ARG A 87 12.32 -2.06 -7.67
C ARG A 87 11.96 -1.81 -9.13
N HIS A 88 12.82 -2.23 -10.06
CA HIS A 88 12.52 -2.21 -11.48
C HIS A 88 11.29 -3.06 -11.81
N ASP A 89 11.24 -4.30 -11.32
CA ASP A 89 10.13 -5.21 -11.56
C ASP A 89 8.82 -4.68 -10.96
N PHE A 90 8.87 -4.14 -9.75
CA PHE A 90 7.73 -3.48 -9.12
C PHE A 90 7.15 -2.38 -10.04
N GLY A 91 8.00 -1.49 -10.55
CA GLY A 91 7.56 -0.44 -11.47
C GLY A 91 6.95 -0.99 -12.75
N TYR A 92 7.65 -1.92 -13.40
CA TYR A 92 7.23 -2.49 -14.67
C TYR A 92 5.88 -3.21 -14.56
N ARG A 93 5.74 -4.09 -13.57
CA ARG A 93 4.53 -4.89 -13.35
C ARG A 93 3.34 -4.02 -12.93
N ASN A 94 3.55 -3.03 -12.06
CA ASN A 94 2.46 -2.20 -11.56
C ASN A 94 2.01 -1.12 -12.53
N LEU A 95 2.90 -0.55 -13.36
CA LEU A 95 2.49 0.35 -14.43
C LEU A 95 1.66 -0.40 -15.48
N GLN A 96 2.05 -1.63 -15.83
CA GLN A 96 1.21 -2.47 -16.70
C GLN A 96 -0.12 -2.85 -16.04
N LEU A 97 -0.13 -3.13 -14.74
CA LEU A 97 -1.35 -3.44 -14.00
C LEU A 97 -2.30 -2.24 -13.92
N LEU A 98 -1.74 -1.04 -13.77
CA LEU A 98 -2.48 0.23 -13.78
C LEU A 98 -3.19 0.42 -15.12
N GLU A 99 -2.47 0.25 -16.24
CA GLU A 99 -3.03 0.31 -17.59
C GLU A 99 -4.16 -0.71 -17.77
N ARG A 100 -3.94 -1.96 -17.38
CA ARG A 100 -4.99 -3.01 -17.46
C ARG A 100 -6.23 -2.68 -16.62
N ARG A 101 -6.09 -1.95 -15.52
CA ARG A 101 -7.19 -1.59 -14.61
C ARG A 101 -7.96 -0.35 -15.09
N TYR A 102 -7.28 0.62 -15.69
CA TYR A 102 -7.84 1.96 -15.89
C TYR A 102 -7.66 2.54 -17.30
N GLY A 103 -6.87 1.93 -18.18
CA GLY A 103 -6.54 2.43 -19.53
C GLY A 103 -7.53 2.02 -20.61
N GLY A 104 -8.83 2.17 -20.34
CA GLY A 104 -9.94 1.75 -21.23
C GLY A 104 -9.81 2.19 -22.68
#